data_AF-A0A1Y3SK39-F1
#
_entry.id   AF-A0A1Y3SK39-F1
#
_cell.length_a   1.000
_cell.length_b   1.000
_cell.length_c   1.000
_cell.angle_alpha   90.00
_cell.angle_beta   90.00
_cell.angle_gamma   90.00
#
_symmetry.space_group_name_H-M   'P 1'
#
loop_
_entity.id
_entity.type
_entity.pdbx_description
1 polymer ?
#
loop_
_entity_poly.entity_id
_entity_poly.type
_entity_poly.pdbx_seq_one_letter_code
_entity_poly.pdbx_strand_id
1 'polypeptide(L)'
;MIDRAIKLLNEQQSKVKERSAPWMVAEQLKDICRREPESAELLAKDLENPQMGIVQAEKKIKSFADSHKTGGFSCVTPLEAEEILREFYGLGAASAAAGGDTPKVLSLADFL
;
A
#
# COMPACT_ATOMS: atom_id res chain seq x y z
N MET A 1 -10.68 7.06 -10.43
CA MET A 1 -9.70 7.58 -9.45
C MET A 1 -8.46 6.69 -9.30
N ILE A 2 -8.61 5.35 -9.38
CA ILE A 2 -7.48 4.40 -9.37
C ILE A 2 -6.36 4.79 -10.35
N ASP A 3 -6.67 5.01 -11.63
CA ASP A 3 -5.66 5.37 -12.65
C ASP A 3 -4.91 6.67 -12.33
N ARG A 4 -5.60 7.64 -11.70
CA ARG A 4 -5.01 8.91 -11.29
C ARG A 4 -4.00 8.70 -10.15
N ALA A 5 -4.38 7.94 -9.13
CA ALA A 5 -3.48 7.60 -8.03
C ALA A 5 -2.25 6.82 -8.53
N ILE A 6 -2.47 5.79 -9.36
CA ILE A 6 -1.38 4.99 -9.95
C ILE A 6 -0.46 5.88 -10.81
N LYS A 7 -1.00 6.80 -11.60
CA LYS A 7 -0.22 7.76 -12.38
C LYS A 7 0.65 8.65 -11.48
N LEU A 8 0.09 9.24 -10.43
CA LEU A 8 0.85 10.06 -9.47
C LEU A 8 1.95 9.25 -8.77
N LEU A 9 1.67 8.01 -8.37
CA LEU A 9 2.65 7.10 -7.78
C LEU A 9 3.79 6.78 -8.75
N ASN A 10 3.49 6.52 -10.03
CA ASN A 10 4.50 6.32 -11.07
C ASN A 10 5.36 7.58 -11.29
N GLU A 11 4.76 8.77 -11.32
CA GLU A 11 5.47 10.04 -11.46
C GLU A 11 6.38 10.35 -10.28
N GLN A 12 6.01 9.92 -9.06
CA GLN A 12 6.89 10.05 -7.90
C GLN A 12 8.00 8.98 -7.92
N GLN A 13 7.69 7.74 -8.31
CA GLN A 13 8.69 6.68 -8.45
C GLN A 13 9.79 7.01 -9.44
N SER A 14 9.46 7.66 -10.57
CA SER A 14 10.46 8.03 -11.58
C SER A 14 11.49 9.06 -11.07
N LYS A 15 11.23 9.69 -9.92
CA LYS A 15 12.11 10.67 -9.27
C LYS A 15 13.02 10.04 -8.21
N VAL A 16 12.85 8.76 -7.91
CA VAL A 16 13.66 8.03 -6.92
C VAL A 16 14.31 6.81 -7.56
N LYS A 17 15.36 6.29 -6.91
CA LYS A 17 16.06 5.09 -7.41
C LYS A 17 15.10 3.89 -7.41
N GLU A 18 15.06 3.14 -8.49
CA GLU A 18 14.30 1.89 -8.57
C GLU A 18 14.71 0.93 -7.44
N ARG A 19 13.74 0.24 -6.85
CA ARG A 19 13.92 -0.65 -5.68
C ARG A 19 14.49 0.03 -4.42
N SER A 20 14.51 1.36 -4.35
CA SER A 20 14.75 2.08 -3.09
C SER A 20 13.53 2.00 -2.16
N ALA A 21 13.71 2.35 -0.89
CA ALA A 21 12.61 2.30 0.08
C ALA A 21 11.39 3.17 -0.34
N PRO A 22 11.54 4.45 -0.76
CA PRO A 22 10.41 5.24 -1.26
C PRO A 22 9.78 4.64 -2.52
N TRP A 23 10.58 3.99 -3.37
CA TRP A 23 10.08 3.31 -4.55
C TRP A 23 9.19 2.12 -4.19
N MET A 24 9.59 1.32 -3.20
CA MET A 24 8.80 0.18 -2.71
C MET A 24 7.50 0.61 -2.01
N VAL A 25 7.51 1.76 -1.31
CA VAL A 25 6.28 2.35 -0.75
C VAL A 25 5.25 2.59 -1.84
N ALA A 26 5.68 3.13 -2.98
CA ALA A 26 4.76 3.38 -4.07
C ALA A 26 4.20 2.08 -4.68
N GLU A 27 4.97 0.99 -4.75
CA GLU A 27 4.44 -0.31 -5.18
C GLU A 27 3.32 -0.80 -4.25
N GLN A 28 3.55 -0.73 -2.95
CA GLN A 28 2.56 -1.12 -1.95
C GLN A 28 1.29 -0.26 -2.03
N LEU A 29 1.44 1.06 -2.21
CA LEU A 29 0.30 1.95 -2.41
C LEU A 29 -0.47 1.63 -3.71
N LYS A 30 0.20 1.21 -4.79
CA LYS A 30 -0.50 0.76 -6.00
C LYS A 30 -1.31 -0.52 -5.76
N ASP A 31 -0.78 -1.45 -4.96
CA ASP A 31 -1.51 -2.66 -4.60
C ASP A 31 -2.75 -2.32 -3.76
N ILE A 32 -2.65 -1.39 -2.81
CA ILE A 32 -3.81 -0.85 -2.10
C ILE A 32 -4.80 -0.22 -3.10
N CYS A 33 -4.35 0.63 -4.01
CA CYS A 33 -5.23 1.27 -5.01
C CYS A 33 -6.00 0.25 -5.87
N ARG A 34 -5.37 -0.88 -6.22
CA ARG A 34 -5.98 -1.94 -7.03
C ARG A 34 -7.02 -2.74 -6.24
N ARG A 35 -6.76 -2.98 -4.95
CA ARG A 35 -7.67 -3.73 -4.07
C ARG A 35 -8.85 -2.87 -3.60
N GLU A 36 -8.61 -1.59 -3.34
CA GLU A 36 -9.52 -0.69 -2.62
C GLU A 36 -9.70 0.62 -3.39
N PRO A 37 -10.74 0.72 -4.25
CA PRO A 37 -11.01 1.93 -5.04
C PRO A 37 -11.23 3.19 -4.21
N GLU A 38 -11.80 3.07 -3.00
CA GLU A 38 -12.04 4.18 -2.08
C GLU A 38 -10.72 4.76 -1.54
N SER A 39 -9.78 3.90 -1.13
CA SER A 39 -8.43 4.31 -0.74
C SER A 39 -7.69 4.98 -1.89
N ALA A 40 -7.90 4.51 -3.12
CA ALA A 40 -7.30 5.13 -4.30
C ALA A 40 -7.79 6.57 -4.53
N GLU A 41 -9.05 6.87 -4.21
CA GLU A 41 -9.57 8.25 -4.30
C GLU A 41 -8.90 9.18 -3.28
N LEU A 42 -8.73 8.73 -2.04
CA LEU A 42 -8.07 9.51 -1.00
C LEU A 42 -6.58 9.73 -1.34
N LEU A 43 -5.88 8.67 -1.74
CA LEU A 43 -4.50 8.74 -2.19
C LEU A 43 -4.31 9.68 -3.38
N ALA A 44 -5.24 9.69 -4.35
CA ALA A 44 -5.16 10.60 -5.49
C ALA A 44 -5.19 12.08 -5.08
N LYS A 45 -5.94 12.43 -4.02
CA LYS A 45 -6.00 13.80 -3.47
C LYS A 45 -4.74 14.12 -2.67
N ASP A 46 -4.35 13.21 -1.79
CA ASP A 46 -3.22 13.43 -0.89
C ASP A 46 -1.90 13.51 -1.63
N LEU A 47 -1.66 12.66 -2.64
CA LEU A 47 -0.39 12.61 -3.37
C LEU A 47 -0.09 13.89 -4.19
N GLU A 48 -1.05 14.79 -4.34
CA GLU A 48 -0.83 16.13 -4.91
C GLU A 48 -0.15 17.08 -3.91
N ASN A 49 -0.26 16.81 -2.60
CA ASN A 49 0.46 17.52 -1.55
C ASN A 49 1.88 16.96 -1.37
N PRO A 50 2.94 17.78 -1.51
CA PRO A 50 4.32 17.33 -1.31
C PRO A 50 4.61 16.74 0.08
N GLN A 51 3.83 17.07 1.11
CA GLN A 51 3.98 16.52 2.46
C GLN A 51 3.39 15.11 2.61
N MET A 52 2.62 14.65 1.62
CA MET A 52 1.98 13.33 1.58
C MET A 52 2.62 12.43 0.50
N GLY A 53 3.79 12.79 -0.02
CA GLY A 53 4.49 12.01 -1.04
C GLY A 53 5.12 10.70 -0.52
N ILE A 54 5.58 9.86 -1.44
CA ILE A 54 6.14 8.53 -1.15
C ILE A 54 7.41 8.58 -0.29
N VAL A 55 8.16 9.69 -0.34
CA VAL A 55 9.35 9.90 0.51
C VAL A 55 8.95 10.20 1.96
N GLN A 56 7.83 10.90 2.16
CA GLN A 56 7.31 11.26 3.47
C GLN A 56 6.65 10.05 4.12
N ALA A 57 5.93 9.26 3.33
CA ALA A 57 5.41 7.97 3.74
C ALA A 57 6.54 6.99 4.13
N GLU A 58 7.62 6.89 3.34
CA GLU A 58 8.78 6.07 3.69
C GLU A 58 9.41 6.46 5.03
N LYS A 59 9.50 7.77 5.33
CA LYS A 59 10.02 8.23 6.63
C LYS A 59 9.22 7.70 7.82
N LYS A 60 7.91 7.47 7.66
CA LYS A 60 7.08 6.87 8.72
C LYS A 60 7.47 5.42 8.96
N ILE A 61 7.63 4.65 7.89
CA ILE A 61 8.10 3.25 7.96
C ILE A 61 9.52 3.20 8.55
N LYS A 62 10.40 4.09 8.11
CA LYS A 62 11.76 4.19 8.66
C LYS A 62 11.75 4.52 10.15
N SER A 63 10.92 5.45 10.60
CA SER A 63 10.81 5.79 12.02
C SER A 63 10.38 4.58 12.85
N PHE A 64 9.43 3.79 12.37
CA PHE A 64 9.01 2.55 13.01
C PHE A 64 10.15 1.51 13.01
N ALA A 65 10.86 1.35 11.90
CA ALA A 65 12.00 0.46 11.81
C ALA A 65 13.11 0.86 12.81
N ASP A 66 13.39 2.17 12.93
CA ASP A 66 14.42 2.68 13.83
C ASP A 66 14.04 2.49 15.31
N SER A 67 12.74 2.53 15.67
CA SER A 67 12.28 2.26 17.04
C SER A 67 12.29 0.77 17.44
N HIS A 68 12.30 -0.14 16.46
CA HIS A 68 12.31 -1.60 16.68
C HIS A 68 13.68 -2.23 16.36
N LYS A 69 14.72 -1.41 16.28
CA LYS A 69 16.07 -1.84 15.94
C LYS A 69 16.70 -2.67 17.06
N THR A 70 17.19 -3.85 16.70
CA THR A 70 18.02 -4.68 17.58
C THR A 70 19.45 -4.66 17.07
N GLY A 71 20.33 -3.96 17.80
CA GLY A 71 21.71 -3.70 17.36
C GLY A 71 21.76 -2.85 16.08
N GLY A 72 22.30 -3.41 15.00
CA GLY A 72 22.45 -2.75 13.70
C GLY A 72 21.27 -2.93 12.73
N PHE A 73 20.29 -3.76 13.08
CA PHE A 73 19.28 -4.28 12.15
C PHE A 73 17.87 -4.10 12.69
N SER A 74 16.94 -3.81 11.80
CA SER A 74 15.49 -3.87 12.01
C SER A 74 14.82 -4.47 10.79
N CYS A 75 13.67 -5.08 11.01
CA CYS A 75 12.80 -5.58 9.96
C CYS A 75 11.43 -4.91 10.11
N VAL A 76 10.82 -4.56 8.98
CA VAL A 76 9.41 -4.18 8.93
C VAL A 76 8.75 -5.12 7.95
N THR A 77 7.73 -5.83 8.42
CA THR A 77 6.96 -6.74 7.59
C THR A 77 6.08 -5.95 6.61
N PRO A 78 5.65 -6.57 5.50
CA PRO A 78 4.71 -5.92 4.57
C PRO A 78 3.41 -5.47 5.26
N LEU A 79 2.92 -6.23 6.24
CA LEU A 79 1.71 -5.88 7.00
C LEU A 79 1.92 -4.64 7.87
N GLU A 80 3.00 -4.58 8.65
CA GLU A 80 3.32 -3.40 9.45
C GLU A 80 3.53 -2.15 8.58
N ALA A 81 4.20 -2.31 7.44
CA ALA A 81 4.35 -1.21 6.48
C ALA A 81 2.99 -0.73 5.96
N GLU A 82 2.06 -1.64 5.68
CA GLU A 82 0.71 -1.28 5.25
C GLU A 82 -0.06 -0.52 6.34
N GLU A 83 -0.02 -1.00 7.58
CA GLU A 83 -0.67 -0.35 8.73
C GLU A 83 -0.16 1.09 8.90
N ILE A 84 1.16 1.30 8.82
CA ILE A 84 1.77 2.63 8.90
C ILE A 84 1.31 3.52 7.74
N LEU A 85 1.23 2.99 6.51
CA LEU A 85 0.75 3.74 5.36
C LEU A 85 -0.73 4.09 5.50
N ARG A 86 -1.57 3.16 5.99
CA ARG A 86 -2.99 3.39 6.23
C ARG A 86 -3.21 4.46 7.29
N GLU A 87 -2.43 4.47 8.36
CA GLU A 87 -2.47 5.53 9.37
C GLU A 87 -2.04 6.88 8.75
N PHE A 88 -0.93 6.89 8.02
CA PHE A 88 -0.39 8.12 7.43
C PHE A 88 -1.34 8.80 6.44
N TYR A 89 -2.05 8.02 5.63
CA TYR A 89 -3.02 8.52 4.64
C TYR A 89 -4.48 8.48 5.12
N GLY A 90 -4.74 8.06 6.36
CA GLY A 90 -6.11 7.96 6.89
C GLY A 90 -7.02 6.98 6.13
N LEU A 91 -6.47 5.87 5.61
CA LEU A 91 -7.20 4.93 4.74
C LEU A 91 -8.15 3.98 5.49
N GLY A 92 -8.17 4.02 6.83
CA GLY A 92 -8.92 3.09 7.66
C GLY A 92 -8.34 1.67 7.65
N ALA A 93 -9.04 0.74 8.31
CA ALA A 93 -8.63 -0.66 8.34
C ALA A 93 -8.65 -1.27 6.94
N ALA A 94 -7.76 -2.24 6.68
CA ALA A 94 -7.81 -3.00 5.44
C ALA A 94 -9.21 -3.59 5.26
N SER A 95 -9.84 -3.28 4.13
CA SER A 95 -11.05 -4.01 3.75
C SER A 95 -10.67 -5.48 3.75
N ALA A 96 -11.32 -6.29 4.59
CA ALA A 96 -11.18 -7.74 4.51
C ALA A 96 -11.41 -8.06 3.04
N ALA A 97 -10.37 -8.56 2.37
CA ALA A 97 -10.40 -8.77 0.94
C ALA A 97 -11.76 -9.37 0.62
N ALA A 98 -12.50 -8.78 -0.32
CA ALA A 98 -13.69 -9.40 -0.87
C ALA A 98 -13.31 -10.67 -1.67
N GLY A 99 -12.42 -11.51 -1.14
CA GLY A 99 -12.41 -12.94 -1.31
C GLY A 99 -13.48 -13.54 -0.40
N GLY A 100 -14.72 -13.16 -0.64
CA GLY A 100 -15.84 -14.07 -0.40
C GLY A 100 -15.77 -15.18 -1.44
N ASP A 101 -14.68 -15.96 -1.44
CA ASP A 101 -14.72 -17.32 -1.96
C ASP A 101 -15.54 -18.10 -0.93
N THR A 102 -16.86 -17.91 -1.00
CA THR A 102 -17.75 -18.98 -0.59
C THR A 102 -17.26 -20.19 -1.38
N PRO A 103 -16.84 -21.29 -0.73
CA PRO A 103 -16.39 -22.45 -1.48
C PRO A 103 -17.52 -22.82 -2.42
N LYS A 104 -17.30 -22.65 -3.73
CA LYS A 104 -18.25 -23.14 -4.73
C LYS A 104 -18.27 -24.65 -4.57
N VAL A 105 -19.32 -25.15 -3.92
CA VAL A 105 -19.57 -26.59 -3.84
C VAL A 105 -19.86 -27.03 -5.27
N LEU A 106 -18.81 -27.48 -5.97
CA LEU A 106 -18.94 -28.09 -7.28
C LEU A 106 -19.50 -29.49 -7.07
N SER A 107 -20.73 -29.72 -7.53
CA SER A 107 -21.32 -31.05 -7.51
C SER A 107 -20.79 -31.83 -8.70
N LEU A 108 -20.24 -33.03 -8.46
CA LEU A 108 -19.86 -33.96 -9.53
C LEU A 108 -21.07 -34.39 -10.38
N ALA A 109 -22.29 -34.25 -9.87
CA ALA A 109 -23.52 -34.52 -10.61
C ALA A 109 -23.79 -33.47 -11.71
N ASP A 110 -23.14 -32.31 -11.70
CA ASP A 110 -23.31 -31.28 -12.73
C ASP A 110 -22.54 -31.61 -14.03
N PHE A 111 -21.78 -32.72 -14.04
CA PHE A 111 -20.93 -33.17 -15.15
C PHE A 111 -21.34 -34.52 -15.76
N LEU A 112 -22.52 -35.06 -15.39
CA LEU A 112 -23.06 -36.32 -15.89
C LEU A 112 -24.34 -36.13 -16.72
#